data_AF-A0A5J4XC05-F1
#
_entry.id   AF-A0A5J4XC05-F1
#
_cell.length_a   1.000
_cell.length_b   1.000
_cell.length_c   1.000
_cell.angle_alpha   90.00
_cell.angle_beta   90.00
_cell.angle_gamma   90.00
#
_symmetry.space_group_name_H-M   'P 1'
#
loop_
_entity.id
_entity.type
_entity.pdbx_description
1 polymer ?
#
loop_
_entity_poly.entity_id
_entity_poly.type
_entity_poly.pdbx_seq_one_letter_code
_entity_poly.pdbx_strand_id
1 'polypeptide(L)'
;MRIPKTDRHQVRLMPGILQSDAADAITHRLRKCRTRHKYRVQAGFIQYLKDPTISPILTSTLIAAGTVSFNLVAGLVTEKKRADLQLEVEQQRNFAKAQQELQSLTARYRGPLLEAVVDLENRMWHLANATSEWQTSEGRHEYSLKCSCATCRHKVHTATPLCNTCIVSEQEVMYTLFNLAQFLGYVEVVRREGPREDAFLQAGNPQGSDTLATLVEGLRFVMSAASGNLVDWGDVSEPRDHPGSRTRRTGEDLIEWTPIQQYQLKVDDQLRVPRGTQRAIGALMLTTPSGSDRHYTMDFAQFCDRYTKDPVFAEWLKPSHDDIINLAIGDNWKGQGPFPMGRWSRVLLLQQMLIDAEDLLDPTYVRVPKARRTRLMPIEYGPLPALSEYQRKLRRLARSTTIGEYSRSLNDVSKWSKSVSSIDEAQLEAMRKHLGGQSTKTHSSRANGKAVHESRHEM
;
A
#
# COMPACT_ATOMS: atom_id res chain seq x y z
N MET A 1 -30.18 27.45 27.75
CA MET A 1 -30.96 26.86 26.64
C MET A 1 -30.41 25.48 26.34
N ARG A 2 -31.11 24.41 26.74
CA ARG A 2 -30.72 23.02 26.48
C ARG A 2 -31.45 22.54 25.22
N ILE A 3 -30.67 22.12 24.23
CA ILE A 3 -31.18 21.46 23.02
C ILE A 3 -31.36 19.97 23.38
N PRO A 4 -32.51 19.35 23.11
CA PRO A 4 -32.72 17.93 23.41
C PRO A 4 -31.97 17.07 22.39
N LYS A 5 -31.31 16.01 22.88
CA LYS A 5 -30.65 14.99 22.07
C LYS A 5 -31.73 14.16 21.36
N THR A 6 -31.61 14.05 20.04
CA THR A 6 -32.42 13.18 19.21
C THR A 6 -31.87 11.76 19.25
N ASP A 7 -32.71 10.82 19.71
CA ASP A 7 -32.45 9.38 19.68
C ASP A 7 -32.33 8.89 18.24
N ARG A 8 -31.15 8.41 17.88
CA ARG A 8 -30.92 7.63 16.65
C ARG A 8 -31.35 6.19 16.91
N HIS A 9 -32.57 5.86 16.52
CA HIS A 9 -32.98 4.47 16.35
C HIS A 9 -32.11 3.78 15.28
N GLN A 10 -31.42 2.71 15.69
CA GLN A 10 -30.78 1.78 14.78
C GLN A 10 -31.84 1.10 13.91
N VAL A 11 -31.82 1.40 12.61
CA VAL A 11 -32.51 0.60 11.59
C VAL A 11 -31.68 -0.65 11.37
N ARG A 12 -32.15 -1.76 11.95
CA ARG A 12 -31.63 -3.11 11.72
C ARG A 12 -32.08 -3.55 10.32
N LEU A 13 -31.19 -3.48 9.34
CA LEU A 13 -31.42 -4.04 8.00
C LEU A 13 -31.51 -5.57 8.11
N MET A 14 -32.70 -6.11 7.92
CA MET A 14 -32.96 -7.54 7.70
C MET A 14 -32.46 -7.93 6.31
N PRO A 15 -31.71 -9.03 6.16
CA PRO A 15 -31.40 -9.56 4.84
C PRO A 15 -32.67 -10.17 4.23
N GLY A 16 -33.05 -9.62 3.07
CA GLY A 16 -34.20 -10.06 2.30
C GLY A 16 -34.07 -11.51 1.85
N ILE A 17 -35.02 -12.33 2.27
CA ILE A 17 -35.32 -13.63 1.69
C ILE A 17 -36.06 -13.35 0.39
N LEU A 18 -35.31 -13.34 -0.72
CA LEU A 18 -35.86 -13.25 -2.08
C LEU A 18 -36.42 -14.62 -2.47
N GLN A 19 -37.73 -14.62 -2.73
CA GLN A 19 -38.52 -15.69 -3.31
C GLN A 19 -37.89 -16.22 -4.61
N SER A 20 -37.24 -17.39 -4.57
CA SER A 20 -36.83 -18.16 -5.75
C SER A 20 -37.95 -19.04 -6.31
N ASP A 21 -38.99 -19.31 -5.53
CA ASP A 21 -39.90 -20.42 -5.82
C ASP A 21 -41.03 -20.06 -6.82
N ALA A 22 -41.21 -18.77 -7.12
CA ALA A 22 -42.18 -18.31 -8.11
C ALA A 22 -41.64 -18.32 -9.56
N ALA A 23 -40.32 -18.17 -9.75
CA ALA A 23 -39.69 -18.15 -11.07
C ALA A 23 -39.60 -19.55 -11.70
N ASP A 24 -39.39 -20.57 -10.87
CA ASP A 24 -39.30 -21.97 -11.31
C ASP A 24 -40.68 -22.58 -11.65
N ALA A 25 -41.74 -22.11 -11.01
CA ALA A 25 -43.11 -22.53 -11.32
C ALA A 25 -43.61 -22.03 -12.69
N ILE A 26 -43.15 -20.84 -13.13
CA ILE A 26 -43.53 -20.24 -14.42
C ILE A 26 -42.73 -20.86 -15.58
N THR A 27 -41.44 -21.16 -15.38
CA THR A 27 -40.62 -21.85 -16.41
C THR A 27 -41.03 -23.30 -16.62
N HIS A 28 -41.51 -24.01 -15.58
CA HIS A 28 -42.01 -25.38 -15.72
C HIS A 28 -43.37 -25.45 -16.45
N ARG A 29 -44.26 -24.46 -16.28
CA ARG A 29 -45.54 -24.39 -17.03
C ARG A 29 -45.35 -24.01 -18.50
N LEU A 30 -44.38 -23.16 -18.84
CA LEU A 30 -44.10 -22.81 -20.23
C LEU A 30 -43.45 -23.95 -21.05
N ARG A 31 -42.71 -24.86 -20.40
CA ARG A 31 -42.19 -26.07 -21.07
C ARG A 31 -43.28 -27.08 -21.44
N LYS A 32 -44.39 -27.15 -20.70
CA LYS A 32 -45.45 -28.16 -20.92
C LYS A 32 -46.47 -27.77 -22.00
N CYS A 33 -46.64 -26.48 -22.31
CA CYS A 33 -47.50 -26.04 -23.42
C CYS A 33 -46.79 -26.06 -24.79
N ARG A 34 -45.45 -25.99 -24.84
CA ARG A 34 -44.70 -25.95 -26.11
C ARG A 34 -44.59 -27.31 -26.82
N THR A 35 -44.81 -28.41 -26.11
CA THR A 35 -44.72 -29.77 -26.67
C THR A 35 -46.01 -30.24 -27.34
N ARG A 36 -47.18 -29.68 -27.05
CA ARG A 36 -48.45 -30.13 -27.68
C ARG A 36 -48.78 -29.48 -29.03
N HIS A 37 -48.14 -28.36 -29.39
CA HIS A 37 -48.38 -27.70 -30.70
C HIS A 37 -47.39 -28.10 -31.80
N LYS A 38 -46.21 -28.63 -31.45
CA LYS A 38 -45.23 -29.10 -32.44
C LYS A 38 -45.67 -30.33 -33.24
N TYR A 39 -46.55 -31.18 -32.70
CA TYR A 39 -46.95 -32.44 -33.34
C TYR A 39 -48.12 -32.30 -34.33
N ARG A 40 -48.87 -31.19 -34.34
CA ARG A 40 -49.98 -31.00 -35.30
C ARG A 40 -49.57 -30.32 -36.61
N VAL A 41 -48.47 -29.55 -36.61
CA VAL A 41 -47.94 -28.87 -37.81
C VAL A 41 -47.01 -29.77 -38.63
N GLN A 42 -46.36 -30.77 -38.01
CA GLN A 42 -45.49 -31.72 -38.74
C GLN A 42 -46.26 -32.75 -39.58
N ALA A 43 -47.52 -33.04 -39.26
CA ALA A 43 -48.32 -34.03 -40.01
C ALA A 43 -48.73 -33.52 -41.40
N GLY A 44 -49.02 -32.22 -41.56
CA GLY A 44 -49.39 -31.64 -42.86
C GLY A 44 -48.21 -31.45 -43.82
N PHE A 45 -47.03 -31.12 -43.30
CA PHE A 45 -45.85 -30.84 -44.14
C PHE A 45 -45.23 -32.10 -44.77
N ILE A 46 -45.41 -33.27 -44.15
CA ILE A 46 -44.92 -34.55 -44.69
C ILE A 46 -45.80 -35.04 -45.87
N GLN A 47 -47.06 -34.61 -45.94
CA GLN A 47 -47.98 -35.00 -47.01
C GLN A 47 -47.76 -34.19 -48.30
N TYR A 48 -47.26 -32.95 -48.19
CA TYR A 48 -46.96 -32.06 -49.33
C TYR A 48 -45.63 -32.39 -50.03
N LEU A 49 -44.74 -33.17 -49.39
CA LEU A 49 -43.43 -33.57 -49.94
C LEU A 49 -43.47 -34.84 -50.81
N LYS A 50 -44.65 -35.44 -51.02
CA LYS A 50 -44.81 -36.66 -51.83
C LYS A 50 -45.13 -36.40 -53.31
N ASP A 51 -45.22 -35.14 -53.73
CA ASP A 51 -45.52 -34.78 -55.12
C ASP A 51 -44.21 -34.73 -55.97
N PRO A 52 -44.01 -35.65 -56.94
CA PRO A 52 -42.72 -35.84 -57.62
C PRO A 52 -42.33 -34.70 -58.56
N THR A 53 -43.25 -33.80 -58.89
CA THR A 53 -43.04 -32.69 -59.85
C THR A 53 -42.52 -31.40 -59.21
N ILE A 54 -42.69 -31.20 -57.89
CA ILE A 54 -42.33 -29.96 -57.17
C ILE A 54 -41.00 -30.12 -56.39
N SER A 55 -40.48 -31.34 -56.27
CA SER A 55 -39.33 -31.71 -55.45
C SER A 55 -38.01 -30.93 -55.72
N PRO A 56 -37.50 -30.81 -56.96
CA PRO A 56 -36.15 -30.30 -57.17
C PRO A 56 -36.00 -28.79 -56.89
N ILE A 57 -36.99 -27.98 -57.29
CA ILE A 57 -36.95 -26.51 -57.12
C ILE A 57 -37.08 -26.11 -55.63
N LEU A 58 -37.93 -26.81 -54.87
CA LEU A 58 -38.05 -26.54 -53.43
C LEU A 58 -36.81 -27.00 -52.65
N THR A 59 -36.20 -28.13 -53.03
CA THR A 59 -34.97 -28.60 -52.35
C THR A 59 -33.80 -27.65 -52.55
N SER A 60 -33.56 -27.14 -53.77
CA SER A 60 -32.46 -26.21 -54.03
C SER A 60 -32.66 -24.87 -53.32
N THR A 61 -33.89 -24.36 -53.29
CA THR A 61 -34.24 -23.10 -52.60
C THR A 61 -34.07 -23.22 -51.08
N LEU A 62 -34.46 -24.36 -50.50
CA LEU A 62 -34.29 -24.63 -49.07
C LEU A 62 -32.82 -24.79 -48.67
N ILE A 63 -32.01 -25.44 -49.52
CA ILE A 63 -30.56 -25.56 -49.30
C ILE A 63 -29.94 -24.16 -49.35
N ALA A 64 -30.20 -23.37 -50.40
CA ALA A 64 -29.64 -22.02 -50.54
C ALA A 64 -30.02 -21.09 -49.37
N ALA A 65 -31.30 -21.09 -48.95
CA ALA A 65 -31.74 -20.31 -47.79
C ALA A 65 -31.13 -20.80 -46.47
N GLY A 66 -30.92 -22.12 -46.34
CA GLY A 66 -30.23 -22.74 -45.21
C GLY A 66 -28.78 -22.29 -45.11
N THR A 67 -28.02 -22.29 -46.22
CA THR A 67 -26.60 -21.90 -46.23
C THR A 67 -26.42 -20.44 -45.85
N VAL A 68 -27.25 -19.53 -46.36
CA VAL A 68 -27.18 -18.10 -46.02
C VAL A 68 -27.52 -17.88 -44.54
N SER A 69 -28.55 -18.54 -44.02
CA SER A 69 -28.95 -18.42 -42.62
C SER A 69 -27.87 -18.97 -41.67
N PHE A 70 -27.25 -20.09 -42.04
CA PHE A 70 -26.16 -20.69 -41.28
C PHE A 70 -24.93 -19.78 -41.24
N ASN A 71 -24.52 -19.23 -42.39
CA ASN A 71 -23.40 -18.29 -42.46
C ASN A 71 -23.63 -17.03 -41.63
N LEU A 72 -24.87 -16.50 -41.61
CA LEU A 72 -25.22 -15.34 -40.80
C LEU A 72 -25.15 -15.63 -39.30
N VAL A 73 -25.66 -16.79 -38.85
CA VAL A 73 -25.59 -17.20 -37.43
C VAL A 73 -24.15 -17.48 -37.01
N ALA A 74 -23.37 -18.17 -37.84
CA ALA A 74 -21.95 -18.40 -37.60
C ALA A 74 -21.18 -17.08 -37.48
N GLY A 75 -21.47 -16.13 -38.39
CA GLY A 75 -20.93 -14.76 -38.34
C GLY A 75 -21.21 -14.09 -37.00
N LEU A 76 -22.47 -14.01 -36.59
CA LEU A 76 -22.86 -13.37 -35.31
C LEU A 76 -22.22 -14.03 -34.08
N VAL A 77 -22.09 -15.37 -34.06
CA VAL A 77 -21.43 -16.08 -32.96
C VAL A 77 -19.94 -15.78 -32.93
N THR A 78 -19.28 -15.72 -34.09
CA THR A 78 -17.85 -15.36 -34.16
C THR A 78 -17.60 -13.91 -33.79
N GLU A 79 -18.49 -12.98 -34.17
CA GLU A 79 -18.39 -11.57 -33.79
C GLU A 79 -18.57 -11.38 -32.29
N LYS A 80 -19.56 -12.03 -31.68
CA LYS A 80 -19.75 -11.98 -30.23
C LYS A 80 -18.52 -12.51 -29.48
N LYS A 81 -17.98 -13.67 -29.89
CA LYS A 81 -16.77 -14.23 -29.27
C LYS A 81 -15.55 -13.31 -29.45
N ARG A 82 -15.43 -12.62 -30.59
CA ARG A 82 -14.35 -11.64 -30.81
C ARG A 82 -14.49 -10.43 -29.88
N ALA A 83 -15.70 -9.92 -29.70
CA ALA A 83 -15.97 -8.81 -28.79
C ALA A 83 -15.67 -9.20 -27.33
N ASP A 84 -16.10 -10.39 -26.90
CA ASP A 84 -15.84 -10.92 -25.56
C ASP A 84 -14.33 -11.09 -25.31
N LEU A 85 -13.59 -11.64 -26.29
CA LEU A 85 -12.12 -11.79 -26.20
C LEU A 85 -11.40 -10.43 -26.21
N GLN A 86 -11.88 -9.45 -26.97
CA GLN A 86 -11.30 -8.11 -26.96
C GLN A 86 -11.49 -7.44 -25.60
N LEU A 87 -12.68 -7.55 -25.01
CA LEU A 87 -12.97 -7.05 -23.68
C LEU A 87 -12.05 -7.69 -22.62
N GLU A 88 -11.84 -9.01 -22.69
CA GLU A 88 -10.93 -9.71 -21.78
C GLU A 88 -9.47 -9.25 -21.93
N VAL A 89 -8.99 -9.09 -23.18
CA VAL A 89 -7.64 -8.57 -23.46
C VAL A 89 -7.48 -7.13 -22.95
N GLU A 90 -8.50 -6.28 -23.09
CA GLU A 90 -8.49 -4.93 -22.55
C GLU A 90 -8.44 -4.92 -21.02
N GLN A 91 -9.22 -5.78 -20.36
CA GLN A 91 -9.17 -5.94 -18.90
C GLN A 91 -7.79 -6.39 -18.43
N GLN A 92 -7.17 -7.36 -19.09
CA GLN A 92 -5.82 -7.82 -18.78
C GLN A 92 -4.78 -6.71 -18.98
N ARG A 93 -4.90 -5.92 -20.07
CA ARG A 93 -4.02 -4.77 -20.32
C ARG A 93 -4.17 -3.69 -19.26
N ASN A 94 -5.40 -3.38 -18.85
CA ASN A 94 -5.67 -2.39 -17.81
C ASN A 94 -5.12 -2.86 -16.46
N PHE A 95 -5.26 -4.15 -16.14
CA PHE A 95 -4.68 -4.75 -14.94
C PHE A 95 -3.15 -4.69 -14.95
N ALA A 96 -2.51 -5.03 -16.08
CA ALA A 96 -1.06 -4.97 -16.21
C ALA A 96 -0.53 -3.52 -16.09
N LYS A 97 -1.21 -2.54 -16.70
CA LYS A 97 -0.88 -1.12 -16.54
C LYS A 97 -1.00 -0.65 -15.09
N ALA A 98 -2.09 -0.98 -14.42
CA ALA A 98 -2.27 -0.65 -13.01
C ALA A 98 -1.17 -1.28 -12.12
N GLN A 99 -0.74 -2.51 -12.43
CA GLN A 99 0.36 -3.16 -11.71
C GLN A 99 1.71 -2.48 -11.98
N GLN A 100 2.01 -2.08 -13.22
CA GLN A 100 3.22 -1.35 -13.56
C GLN A 100 3.25 0.03 -12.90
N GLU A 101 2.13 0.74 -12.91
CA GLU A 101 1.98 2.01 -12.18
C GLU A 101 2.26 1.80 -10.69
N LEU A 102 1.63 0.80 -10.06
CA LEU A 102 1.86 0.48 -8.65
C LEU A 102 3.32 0.11 -8.35
N GLN A 103 3.98 -0.67 -9.23
CA GLN A 103 5.40 -0.99 -9.09
C GLN A 103 6.28 0.27 -9.22
N SER A 104 5.94 1.17 -10.15
CA SER A 104 6.66 2.43 -10.33
C SER A 104 6.52 3.34 -9.12
N LEU A 105 5.33 3.43 -8.51
CA LEU A 105 5.08 4.17 -7.28
C LEU A 105 5.82 3.53 -6.10
N THR A 106 5.76 2.19 -5.99
CA THR A 106 6.54 1.41 -5.02
C THR A 106 8.02 1.73 -5.11
N ALA A 107 8.62 1.63 -6.29
CA ALA A 107 10.03 1.93 -6.48
C ALA A 107 10.37 3.40 -6.14
N ARG A 108 9.45 4.33 -6.43
CA ARG A 108 9.66 5.77 -6.28
C ARG A 108 9.64 6.26 -4.83
N TYR A 109 8.70 5.79 -4.00
CA TYR A 109 8.56 6.30 -2.62
C TYR A 109 9.08 5.33 -1.57
N ARG A 110 8.78 4.04 -1.73
CA ARG A 110 9.13 3.02 -0.73
C ARG A 110 10.64 2.84 -0.63
N GLY A 111 11.34 2.82 -1.76
CA GLY A 111 12.79 2.63 -1.80
C GLY A 111 13.52 3.74 -1.05
N PRO A 112 13.35 5.01 -1.45
CA PRO A 112 14.02 6.12 -0.79
C PRO A 112 13.57 6.36 0.66
N LEU A 113 12.28 6.18 0.98
CA LEU A 113 11.82 6.27 2.37
C LEU A 113 12.45 5.18 3.25
N LEU A 114 12.54 3.94 2.75
CA LEU A 114 13.19 2.84 3.45
C LEU A 114 14.67 3.13 3.69
N GLU A 115 15.38 3.68 2.71
CA GLU A 115 16.78 4.08 2.84
C GLU A 115 16.96 5.14 3.93
N ALA A 116 16.16 6.21 3.90
CA ALA A 116 16.20 7.24 4.96
C ALA A 116 15.82 6.70 6.35
N VAL A 117 14.90 5.74 6.44
CA VAL A 117 14.56 5.06 7.69
C VAL A 117 15.74 4.25 8.22
N VAL A 118 16.37 3.44 7.36
CA VAL A 118 17.53 2.59 7.72
C VAL A 118 18.71 3.44 8.17
N ASP A 119 19.00 4.51 7.43
CA ASP A 119 20.11 5.39 7.77
C ASP A 119 19.85 6.06 9.13
N LEU A 120 18.65 6.62 9.34
CA LEU A 120 18.30 7.24 10.61
C LEU A 120 18.28 6.24 11.78
N GLU A 121 17.75 5.03 11.57
CA GLU A 121 17.76 3.95 12.57
C GLU A 121 19.19 3.65 13.00
N ASN A 122 20.08 3.46 12.04
CA ASN A 122 21.47 3.15 12.29
C ASN A 122 22.15 4.28 13.07
N ARG A 123 21.85 5.56 12.74
CA ARG A 123 22.35 6.71 13.51
C ARG A 123 21.86 6.71 14.96
N MET A 124 20.58 6.41 15.20
CA MET A 124 20.03 6.30 16.57
C MET A 124 20.68 5.16 17.35
N TRP A 125 20.93 4.02 16.68
CA TRP A 125 21.61 2.87 17.27
C TRP A 125 23.05 3.20 17.69
N HIS A 126 23.81 3.84 16.81
CA HIS A 126 25.20 4.25 17.10
C HIS A 126 25.26 5.33 18.19
N LEU A 127 24.31 6.27 18.19
CA LEU A 127 24.22 7.32 19.21
C LEU A 127 23.95 6.73 20.60
N ALA A 128 23.07 5.73 20.69
CA ALA A 128 22.75 5.07 21.97
C ALA A 128 23.91 4.20 22.50
N ASN A 129 24.56 3.42 21.62
CA ASN A 129 25.63 2.50 22.02
C ASN A 129 27.02 3.14 22.10
N ALA A 130 27.15 4.42 21.70
CA ALA A 130 28.42 5.13 21.64
C ALA A 130 29.53 4.33 20.95
N THR A 131 29.20 3.72 19.82
CA THR A 131 30.16 2.95 19.04
C THR A 131 31.32 3.83 18.57
N SER A 132 32.48 3.21 18.33
CA SER A 132 33.74 3.89 17.99
C SER A 132 33.68 4.83 16.79
N GLU A 133 32.68 4.74 15.92
CA GLU A 133 32.46 5.68 14.80
C GLU A 133 32.34 7.14 15.28
N TRP A 134 31.81 7.37 16.49
CA TRP A 134 31.69 8.72 17.05
C TRP A 134 32.99 9.26 17.66
N GLN A 135 33.99 8.38 17.84
CA GLN A 135 35.27 8.71 18.45
C GLN A 135 36.33 8.84 17.36
N THR A 136 36.71 10.07 17.01
CA THR A 136 37.85 10.28 16.12
C THR A 136 39.15 9.99 16.88
N SER A 137 39.98 9.09 16.33
CA SER A 137 41.32 8.84 16.85
C SER A 137 42.33 9.94 16.47
N GLU A 138 41.94 10.88 15.61
CA GLU A 138 42.83 11.90 15.04
C GLU A 138 42.21 13.30 15.12
N GLY A 139 42.86 14.19 15.88
CA GLY A 139 42.38 15.53 16.25
C GLY A 139 42.34 16.56 15.11
N ARG A 140 41.47 16.37 14.10
CA ARG A 140 41.16 17.39 13.10
C ARG A 140 39.65 17.68 13.11
N HIS A 141 39.32 18.93 13.45
CA HIS A 141 37.98 19.51 13.60
C HIS A 141 37.23 19.06 14.86
N GLU A 142 37.62 19.66 15.98
CA GLU A 142 37.14 19.35 17.32
C GLU A 142 36.06 20.35 17.77
N TYR A 143 34.86 19.84 18.08
CA TYR A 143 34.02 20.47 19.08
C TYR A 143 34.63 20.24 20.46
N SER A 144 35.67 21.01 20.81
CA SER A 144 36.19 21.06 22.18
C SER A 144 35.24 21.89 23.05
N LEU A 145 34.07 21.34 23.37
CA LEU A 145 33.29 21.84 24.49
C LEU A 145 34.15 21.67 25.75
N LYS A 146 34.33 22.74 26.53
CA LYS A 146 35.07 22.71 27.80
C LYS A 146 34.57 21.52 28.63
N CYS A 147 35.33 20.43 28.71
CA CYS A 147 34.87 19.20 29.35
C CYS A 147 34.48 19.50 30.79
N SER A 148 33.19 19.34 31.10
CA SER A 148 32.67 19.50 32.46
C SER A 148 32.79 18.22 33.28
N CYS A 149 33.29 17.14 32.68
CA CYS A 149 33.55 15.86 33.32
C CYS A 149 34.44 16.03 34.57
N ALA A 150 34.10 15.33 35.65
CA ALA A 150 34.82 15.40 36.92
C ALA A 150 36.33 15.12 36.75
N THR A 151 36.67 14.24 35.80
CA THR A 151 38.05 13.87 35.44
C THR A 151 38.86 15.02 34.84
N CYS A 152 38.26 15.86 33.98
CA CYS A 152 38.94 17.05 33.44
C CYS A 152 38.93 18.24 34.41
N ARG A 153 37.92 18.31 35.31
CA ARG A 153 37.82 19.39 36.31
C ARG A 153 38.96 19.41 37.34
N HIS A 154 39.66 18.29 37.55
CA HIS A 154 40.74 18.18 38.56
C HIS A 154 42.16 18.33 38.01
N LYS A 155 42.36 18.49 36.69
CA LYS A 155 43.71 18.56 36.07
C LYS A 155 43.92 19.86 35.30
N VAL A 156 43.69 21.00 35.95
CA VAL A 156 43.77 22.34 35.31
C VAL A 156 45.23 22.81 35.07
N HIS A 157 46.26 22.13 35.59
CA HIS A 157 47.64 22.66 35.54
C HIS A 157 48.71 21.78 34.88
N THR A 158 48.37 20.65 34.28
CA THR A 158 49.35 19.82 33.57
C THR A 158 48.84 19.52 32.17
N ALA A 159 49.69 19.71 31.15
CA ALA A 159 49.44 19.38 29.75
C ALA A 159 49.29 17.86 29.56
N THR A 160 48.22 17.30 30.10
CA THR A 160 47.81 15.91 29.88
C THR A 160 46.84 15.84 28.69
N PRO A 161 46.90 14.75 27.90
CA PRO A 161 46.08 14.57 26.71
C PRO A 161 44.59 14.71 27.05
N LEU A 162 43.87 15.40 26.15
CA LEU A 162 42.42 15.58 26.22
C LEU A 162 41.74 14.23 26.43
N CYS A 163 40.67 14.22 27.22
CA CYS A 163 39.90 13.01 27.47
C CYS A 163 39.25 12.56 26.15
N ASN A 164 39.74 11.48 25.53
CA ASN A 164 39.22 10.94 24.26
C ASN A 164 37.71 10.65 24.27
N THR A 165 37.08 10.55 25.44
CA THR A 165 35.63 10.35 25.58
C THR A 165 34.80 11.62 25.36
N CYS A 166 35.41 12.78 25.10
CA CYS A 166 34.70 14.06 25.02
C CYS A 166 34.86 14.77 23.68
N ILE A 167 35.42 14.10 22.69
CA ILE A 167 35.53 14.59 21.32
C ILE A 167 34.46 13.86 20.51
N VAL A 168 33.49 14.61 20.02
CA VAL A 168 32.49 14.12 19.08
C VAL A 168 32.85 14.67 17.72
N SER A 169 32.94 13.78 16.72
CA SER A 169 33.17 14.18 15.35
C SER A 169 32.03 15.08 14.85
N GLU A 170 32.38 16.30 14.41
CA GLU A 170 31.43 17.22 13.78
C GLU A 170 30.71 16.58 12.59
N GLN A 171 31.43 15.76 11.82
CA GLN A 171 30.90 15.08 10.66
C GLN A 171 29.78 14.09 11.05
N GLU A 172 29.96 13.38 12.17
CA GLU A 172 28.98 12.42 12.66
C GLU A 172 27.71 13.12 13.19
N VAL A 173 27.87 14.26 13.87
CA VAL A 173 26.73 15.10 14.30
C VAL A 173 25.96 15.59 13.08
N MET A 174 26.67 16.16 12.10
CA MET A 174 26.08 16.71 10.89
C MET A 174 25.40 15.64 10.05
N TYR A 175 25.97 14.44 9.96
CA TYR A 175 25.37 13.34 9.23
C TYR A 175 24.13 12.78 9.93
N THR A 176 24.12 12.70 11.27
CA THR A 176 22.90 12.36 12.03
C THR A 176 21.80 13.40 11.84
N LEU A 177 22.16 14.68 11.89
CA LEU A 177 21.23 15.79 11.66
C LEU A 177 20.65 15.75 10.24
N PHE A 178 21.49 15.47 9.24
CA PHE A 178 21.06 15.26 7.86
C PHE A 178 20.06 14.12 7.74
N ASN A 179 20.36 12.93 8.28
CA ASN A 179 19.47 11.77 8.19
C ASN A 179 18.11 12.03 8.86
N LEU A 180 18.10 12.75 9.99
CA LEU A 180 16.86 13.21 10.63
C LEU A 180 16.07 14.15 9.70
N ALA A 181 16.73 15.15 9.12
CA ALA A 181 16.10 16.10 8.22
C ALA A 181 15.61 15.42 6.93
N GLN A 182 16.39 14.51 6.36
CA GLN A 182 16.05 13.77 5.16
C GLN A 182 14.84 12.86 5.37
N PHE A 183 14.77 12.15 6.50
CA PHE A 183 13.59 11.39 6.89
C PHE A 183 12.34 12.29 6.97
N LEU A 184 12.44 13.46 7.62
CA LEU A 184 11.36 14.44 7.67
C LEU A 184 10.98 14.97 6.27
N GLY A 185 11.96 15.12 5.38
CA GLY A 185 11.78 15.46 3.97
C GLY A 185 10.93 14.42 3.25
N TYR A 186 11.27 13.13 3.35
CA TYR A 186 10.48 12.06 2.74
C TYR A 186 9.08 11.92 3.35
N VAL A 187 8.94 12.14 4.66
CA VAL A 187 7.63 12.21 5.30
C VAL A 187 6.78 13.35 4.71
N GLU A 188 7.39 14.49 4.36
CA GLU A 188 6.71 15.60 3.69
C GLU A 188 6.41 15.30 2.21
N VAL A 189 7.29 14.59 1.49
CA VAL A 189 7.01 14.08 0.13
C VAL A 189 5.76 13.20 0.15
N VAL A 190 5.74 12.18 1.01
CA VAL A 190 4.58 11.27 1.15
C VAL A 190 3.31 12.05 1.53
N ARG A 191 3.42 13.12 2.33
CA ARG A 191 2.26 13.95 2.67
C ARG A 191 1.74 14.79 1.49
N ARG A 192 2.63 15.36 0.68
CA ARG A 192 2.26 16.24 -0.45
C ARG A 192 1.75 15.45 -1.65
N GLU A 193 2.39 14.32 -1.92
CA GLU A 193 2.07 13.47 -3.07
C GLU A 193 1.00 12.43 -2.70
N GLY A 194 0.89 12.06 -1.42
CA GLY A 194 -0.04 11.06 -0.88
C GLY A 194 -1.51 11.19 -1.32
N PRO A 195 -2.14 12.38 -1.35
CA PRO A 195 -3.53 12.51 -1.82
C PRO A 195 -3.73 12.26 -3.32
N ARG A 196 -2.69 12.42 -4.14
CA ARG A 196 -2.72 12.00 -5.56
C ARG A 196 -2.39 10.52 -5.73
N GLU A 197 -1.91 9.90 -4.65
CA GLU A 197 -1.46 8.53 -4.57
C GLU A 197 -2.26 7.72 -3.55
N ASP A 198 -3.54 8.05 -3.37
CA ASP A 198 -4.49 7.12 -2.76
C ASP A 198 -4.35 5.73 -3.41
N ALA A 199 -3.93 5.62 -4.67
CA ALA A 199 -3.50 4.35 -5.28
C ALA A 199 -2.27 3.67 -4.62
N PHE A 200 -1.21 4.39 -4.21
CA PHE A 200 0.00 3.80 -3.60
C PHE A 200 -0.31 3.07 -2.29
N LEU A 201 -1.19 3.63 -1.45
CA LEU A 201 -1.58 3.03 -0.17
C LEU A 201 -2.89 2.21 -0.27
N GLN A 202 -3.82 2.59 -1.16
CA GLN A 202 -5.13 1.95 -1.28
C GLN A 202 -5.24 0.92 -2.41
N ALA A 203 -4.33 0.81 -3.40
CA ALA A 203 -4.47 -0.13 -4.53
C ALA A 203 -4.48 -1.60 -4.08
N GLY A 204 -5.63 -2.04 -3.56
CA GLY A 204 -5.95 -3.33 -2.95
C GLY A 204 -5.97 -3.39 -1.41
N ASN A 205 -5.88 -2.28 -0.67
CA ASN A 205 -6.28 -2.24 0.76
C ASN A 205 -6.54 -0.79 1.21
N PRO A 206 -7.81 -0.33 1.34
CA PRO A 206 -8.10 1.00 1.89
C PRO A 206 -7.55 1.23 3.30
N GLN A 207 -7.16 0.16 4.03
CA GLN A 207 -6.56 0.24 5.36
C GLN A 207 -5.03 0.36 5.36
N GLY A 208 -4.34 0.17 4.22
CA GLY A 208 -2.88 0.22 4.15
C GLY A 208 -2.31 1.64 4.36
N SER A 209 -3.08 2.66 3.99
CA SER A 209 -2.78 4.05 4.33
C SER A 209 -2.76 4.26 5.84
N ASP A 210 -3.65 3.58 6.55
CA ASP A 210 -3.76 3.73 7.99
C ASP A 210 -2.54 3.12 8.68
N THR A 211 -1.95 2.04 8.18
CA THR A 211 -0.74 1.45 8.79
C THR A 211 0.46 2.40 8.71
N LEU A 212 0.84 2.86 7.51
CA LEU A 212 1.98 3.78 7.35
C LEU A 212 1.68 5.14 7.99
N ALA A 213 0.46 5.66 7.86
CA ALA A 213 0.09 6.92 8.50
C ALA A 213 0.11 6.81 10.02
N THR A 214 -0.35 5.70 10.60
CA THR A 214 -0.26 5.41 12.04
C THR A 214 1.20 5.35 12.47
N LEU A 215 2.07 4.71 11.69
CA LEU A 215 3.48 4.63 12.03
C LEU A 215 4.19 5.99 11.95
N VAL A 216 3.98 6.74 10.86
CA VAL A 216 4.49 8.10 10.69
C VAL A 216 3.96 9.02 11.79
N GLU A 217 2.68 8.90 12.14
CA GLU A 217 2.09 9.68 13.23
C GLU A 217 2.70 9.33 14.59
N GLY A 218 3.05 8.06 14.80
CA GLY A 218 3.75 7.64 16.01
C GLY A 218 5.17 8.19 16.09
N LEU A 219 5.93 8.17 14.98
CA LEU A 219 7.25 8.81 14.91
C LEU A 219 7.15 10.31 15.20
N ARG A 220 6.15 10.99 14.60
CA ARG A 220 5.86 12.41 14.87
C ARG A 220 5.48 12.66 16.32
N PHE A 221 4.68 11.79 16.92
CA PHE A 221 4.31 11.84 18.34
C PHE A 221 5.56 11.73 19.20
N VAL A 222 6.39 10.70 19.03
CA VAL A 222 7.60 10.49 19.83
C VAL A 222 8.55 11.69 19.72
N MET A 223 8.76 12.23 18.52
CA MET A 223 9.59 13.43 18.34
C MET A 223 9.00 14.68 19.00
N SER A 224 7.67 14.86 19.02
CA SER A 224 7.05 16.12 19.47
C SER A 224 6.58 16.13 20.92
N ALA A 225 6.28 14.95 21.47
CA ALA A 225 5.81 14.77 22.83
C ALA A 225 6.83 15.36 23.81
N ALA A 226 6.34 16.07 24.83
CA ALA A 226 7.17 16.37 25.99
C ALA A 226 7.55 15.04 26.66
N SER A 227 8.73 14.97 27.26
CA SER A 227 9.19 13.73 27.91
C SER A 227 8.22 13.25 29.01
N GLY A 228 7.51 14.14 29.70
CA GLY A 228 6.42 13.76 30.62
C GLY A 228 5.29 12.97 29.93
N ASN A 229 4.90 13.35 28.71
CA ASN A 229 3.90 12.60 27.95
C ASN A 229 4.42 11.23 27.47
N LEU A 230 5.73 11.10 27.24
CA LEU A 230 6.35 9.81 26.91
C LEU A 230 6.43 8.90 28.13
N VAL A 231 6.67 9.49 29.30
CA VAL A 231 6.60 8.81 30.60
C VAL A 231 5.19 8.29 30.83
N ASP A 232 4.19 9.17 30.75
CA ASP A 232 2.77 8.81 30.92
C ASP A 232 2.35 7.72 29.93
N TRP A 233 2.78 7.81 28.67
CA TRP A 233 2.50 6.79 27.65
C TRP A 233 3.19 5.45 27.96
N GLY A 234 4.43 5.49 28.46
CA GLY A 234 5.19 4.30 28.84
C GLY A 234 4.65 3.59 30.08
N ASP A 235 4.12 4.36 31.03
CA ASP A 235 3.63 3.90 32.33
C ASP A 235 2.25 3.23 32.29
N VAL A 236 1.48 3.41 31.20
CA VAL A 236 0.17 2.76 31.04
C VAL A 236 0.29 1.24 31.15
N SER A 237 -0.46 0.63 32.06
CA SER A 237 -0.59 -0.82 32.19
C SER A 237 -1.06 -1.46 30.88
N GLU A 238 -0.53 -2.64 30.55
CA GLU A 238 -0.83 -3.33 29.31
C GLU A 238 -2.33 -3.64 29.13
N PRO A 239 -2.87 -3.56 27.88
CA PRO A 239 -2.16 -3.28 26.63
C PRO A 239 -1.97 -1.78 26.35
N ARG A 240 -0.76 -1.40 25.90
CA ARG A 240 -0.43 -0.03 25.44
C ARG A 240 -0.95 0.20 24.03
N ASP A 241 -1.52 1.36 23.76
CA ASP A 241 -1.86 1.75 22.39
C ASP A 241 -0.58 2.12 21.61
N HIS A 242 -0.55 1.78 20.32
CA HIS A 242 0.55 2.19 19.43
C HIS A 242 0.72 3.72 19.49
N PRO A 243 1.95 4.28 19.52
CA PRO A 243 2.18 5.72 19.72
C PRO A 243 1.45 6.63 18.72
N GLY A 244 1.23 6.14 17.50
CA GLY A 244 0.50 6.85 16.45
C GLY A 244 -0.96 6.46 16.29
N SER A 245 -1.49 5.62 17.17
CA SER A 245 -2.91 5.26 17.15
C SER A 245 -3.77 6.50 17.34
N ARG A 246 -4.78 6.65 16.49
CA ARG A 246 -5.72 7.79 16.56
C ARG A 246 -6.82 7.58 17.60
N THR A 247 -7.03 6.35 18.08
CA THR A 247 -7.90 6.08 19.22
C THR A 247 -7.20 6.58 20.48
N ARG A 248 -7.27 7.89 20.72
CA ARG A 248 -6.91 8.45 22.02
C ARG A 248 -7.94 7.93 23.02
N ARG A 249 -7.48 7.28 24.09
CA ARG A 249 -8.32 6.99 25.25
C ARG A 249 -9.01 8.28 25.67
N THR A 250 -10.31 8.20 25.88
CA THR A 250 -11.08 9.34 26.35
C THR A 250 -10.59 9.72 27.74
N GLY A 251 -10.59 11.02 28.08
CA GLY A 251 -10.08 11.49 29.37
C GLY A 251 -10.74 10.82 30.58
N GLU A 252 -11.92 10.21 30.41
CA GLU A 252 -12.63 9.43 31.42
C GLU A 252 -11.90 8.12 31.80
N ASP A 253 -11.15 7.50 30.89
CA ASP A 253 -10.37 6.28 31.16
C ASP A 253 -9.07 6.56 31.94
N LEU A 254 -8.66 7.83 32.01
CA LEU A 254 -7.42 8.28 32.65
C LEU A 254 -7.62 8.72 34.11
N ILE A 255 -8.85 8.78 34.62
CA ILE A 255 -9.17 9.37 35.93
C ILE A 255 -8.78 8.46 37.11
N GLU A 256 -8.64 7.14 36.90
CA GLU A 256 -8.19 6.21 37.96
C GLU A 256 -6.67 6.12 38.13
N TRP A 257 -5.89 6.87 37.35
CA TRP A 257 -4.44 6.86 37.49
C TRP A 257 -4.02 7.60 38.77
N THR A 258 -3.68 6.83 39.81
CA THR A 258 -2.99 7.37 41.00
C THR A 258 -1.73 8.08 40.53
N PRO A 259 -1.56 9.38 40.83
CA PRO A 259 -0.36 10.11 40.46
C PRO A 259 0.81 9.44 41.19
N ILE A 260 1.58 8.63 40.47
CA ILE A 260 2.92 8.25 40.90
C ILE A 260 3.60 9.58 41.18
N GLN A 261 4.05 9.76 42.43
CA GLN A 261 4.68 10.99 42.90
C GLN A 261 5.55 11.54 41.79
N GLN A 262 5.17 12.72 41.28
CA GLN A 262 5.91 13.47 40.27
C GLN A 262 7.30 13.72 40.85
N TYR A 263 8.20 12.76 40.66
CA TYR A 263 9.61 13.01 40.83
C TYR A 263 9.88 14.17 39.87
N GLN A 264 10.28 15.32 40.42
CA GLN A 264 10.86 16.43 39.67
C GLN A 264 12.21 15.99 39.09
N LEU A 265 12.21 14.90 38.34
CA LEU A 265 13.27 14.60 37.40
C LEU A 265 13.32 15.81 36.50
N LYS A 266 14.47 16.47 36.47
CA LYS A 266 14.77 17.46 35.45
C LYS A 266 14.69 16.71 34.14
N VAL A 267 13.53 16.77 33.50
CA VAL A 267 13.26 15.92 32.35
C VAL A 267 13.97 16.54 31.16
N ASP A 268 15.12 15.98 30.82
CA ASP A 268 15.86 16.40 29.64
C ASP A 268 15.01 16.05 28.40
N ASP A 269 14.59 17.09 27.67
CA ASP A 269 13.72 16.99 26.50
C ASP A 269 14.55 16.81 25.21
N GLN A 270 15.64 16.04 25.30
CA GLN A 270 16.61 15.85 24.21
C GLN A 270 15.96 15.26 22.96
N LEU A 271 16.30 15.81 21.80
CA LEU A 271 15.83 15.45 20.46
C LEU A 271 14.34 15.72 20.25
N ARG A 272 13.74 16.63 21.05
CA ARG A 272 12.35 17.02 20.85
C ARG A 272 12.22 17.98 19.66
N VAL A 273 11.45 17.57 18.65
CA VAL A 273 11.16 18.39 17.48
C VAL A 273 9.65 18.66 17.46
N PRO A 274 9.18 19.89 17.72
CA PRO A 274 7.75 20.22 17.64
C PRO A 274 7.16 19.93 16.25
N ARG A 275 5.87 19.61 16.17
CA ARG A 275 5.22 19.26 14.89
C ARG A 275 5.36 20.34 13.81
N GLY A 276 5.26 21.61 14.19
CA GLY A 276 5.47 22.75 13.28
C GLY A 276 6.89 22.74 12.70
N THR A 277 7.89 22.56 13.56
CA THR A 277 9.31 22.44 13.21
C THR A 277 9.58 21.23 12.31
N GLN A 278 9.01 20.05 12.64
CA GLN A 278 9.12 18.86 11.81
C GLN A 278 8.65 19.12 10.36
N ARG A 279 7.51 19.80 10.21
CA ARG A 279 6.95 20.16 8.90
C ARG A 279 7.79 21.21 8.19
N ALA A 280 8.30 22.21 8.90
CA ALA A 280 9.17 23.24 8.34
C ALA A 280 10.47 22.62 7.81
N ILE A 281 11.15 21.79 8.61
CA ILE A 281 12.35 21.06 8.19
C ILE A 281 12.05 20.19 6.99
N GLY A 282 10.98 19.38 7.04
CA GLY A 282 10.59 18.54 5.91
C GLY A 282 10.35 19.32 4.63
N ALA A 283 9.69 20.48 4.71
CA ALA A 283 9.47 21.36 3.57
C ALA A 283 10.77 22.01 3.05
N LEU A 284 11.69 22.39 3.93
CA LEU A 284 12.99 22.96 3.57
C LEU A 284 13.92 21.95 2.92
N MET A 285 13.75 20.66 3.25
CA MET A 285 14.50 19.55 2.65
C MET A 285 14.01 19.16 1.27
N LEU A 286 12.84 19.63 0.81
CA LEU A 286 12.34 19.31 -0.51
C LEU A 286 13.10 20.04 -1.61
N THR A 287 13.53 19.30 -2.62
CA THR A 287 14.05 19.81 -3.89
C THR A 287 13.10 19.41 -5.01
N THR A 288 12.73 20.36 -5.86
CA THR A 288 11.87 20.10 -7.03
C THR A 288 12.58 20.66 -8.24
N PRO A 289 13.28 19.82 -9.03
CA PRO A 289 13.93 20.28 -10.25
C PRO A 289 12.91 20.97 -11.16
N SER A 290 13.32 22.08 -11.80
CA SER A 290 12.44 22.83 -12.71
C SER A 290 11.85 21.91 -13.78
N GLY A 291 10.53 21.92 -13.94
CA GLY A 291 9.81 21.06 -14.89
C GLY A 291 9.59 19.62 -14.40
N SER A 292 10.00 19.27 -13.18
CA SER A 292 9.63 18.01 -12.56
C SER A 292 8.34 18.17 -11.76
N ASP A 293 7.39 17.27 -11.99
CA ASP A 293 6.19 17.14 -11.16
C ASP A 293 6.48 16.50 -9.78
N ARG A 294 7.75 16.18 -9.50
CA ARG A 294 8.17 15.31 -8.38
C ARG A 294 9.02 16.05 -7.37
N HIS A 295 8.76 15.75 -6.10
CA HIS A 295 9.59 16.19 -4.99
C HIS A 295 10.65 15.14 -4.65
N TYR A 296 11.88 15.60 -4.50
CA TYR A 296 13.00 14.84 -3.96
C TYR A 296 13.42 15.47 -2.64
N THR A 297 14.29 14.79 -1.90
CA THR A 297 14.98 15.40 -0.76
C THR A 297 16.35 15.88 -1.20
N MET A 298 16.83 16.97 -0.59
CA MET A 298 18.19 17.47 -0.70
C MET A 298 19.21 16.37 -0.36
N ASP A 299 20.32 16.32 -1.11
CA ASP A 299 21.44 15.43 -0.80
C ASP A 299 22.33 15.98 0.33
N PHE A 300 23.26 15.17 0.84
CA PHE A 300 24.09 15.56 1.97
C PHE A 300 25.01 16.75 1.68
N ALA A 301 25.59 16.83 0.48
CA ALA A 301 26.50 17.91 0.12
C ALA A 301 25.76 19.25 0.06
N GLN A 302 24.58 19.26 -0.56
CA GLN A 302 23.68 20.42 -0.60
C GLN A 302 23.21 20.81 0.81
N PHE A 303 22.91 19.81 1.66
CA PHE A 303 22.52 20.05 3.05
C PHE A 303 23.63 20.75 3.84
N CYS A 304 24.87 20.25 3.78
CA CYS A 304 26.01 20.87 4.45
C CYS A 304 26.29 22.28 3.93
N ASP A 305 26.24 22.47 2.61
CA ASP A 305 26.46 23.78 1.99
C ASP A 305 25.42 24.79 2.49
N ARG A 306 24.14 24.39 2.49
CA ARG A 306 23.04 25.23 2.95
C ARG A 306 23.08 25.48 4.46
N TYR A 307 23.35 24.46 5.27
CA TYR A 307 23.51 24.61 6.72
C TYR A 307 24.60 25.62 7.07
N THR A 308 25.68 25.65 6.29
CA THR A 308 26.79 26.60 6.52
C THR A 308 26.47 28.01 6.02
N LYS A 309 25.84 28.13 4.84
CA LYS A 309 25.66 29.43 4.16
C LYS A 309 24.34 30.14 4.49
N ASP A 310 23.30 29.41 4.87
CA ASP A 310 21.95 29.92 5.13
C ASP A 310 21.65 29.85 6.63
N PRO A 311 21.83 30.97 7.39
CA PRO A 311 21.64 30.96 8.83
C PRO A 311 20.18 30.71 9.24
N VAL A 312 19.21 31.07 8.39
CA VAL A 312 17.79 30.82 8.65
C VAL A 312 17.51 29.33 8.55
N PHE A 313 18.06 28.64 7.55
CA PHE A 313 17.97 27.19 7.46
C PHE A 313 18.63 26.49 8.66
N ALA A 314 19.82 26.94 9.07
CA ALA A 314 20.51 26.40 10.23
C ALA A 314 19.72 26.59 11.54
N GLU A 315 19.05 27.74 11.72
CA GLU A 315 18.26 28.04 12.92
C GLU A 315 17.16 27.01 13.18
N TRP A 316 16.49 26.51 12.14
CA TRP A 316 15.47 25.46 12.27
C TRP A 316 16.01 24.12 12.79
N LEU A 317 17.28 23.83 12.51
CA LEU A 317 17.94 22.56 12.81
C LEU A 317 18.80 22.64 14.08
N LYS A 318 19.17 23.85 14.50
CA LYS A 318 20.05 24.11 15.65
C LYS A 318 19.63 23.40 16.94
N PRO A 319 18.34 23.39 17.35
CA PRO A 319 17.94 22.65 18.55
C PRO A 319 18.27 21.16 18.47
N SER A 320 17.98 20.51 17.34
CA SER A 320 18.31 19.09 17.13
C SER A 320 19.81 18.85 17.04
N HIS A 321 20.55 19.76 16.41
CA HIS A 321 22.02 19.71 16.37
C HIS A 321 22.62 19.73 17.79
N ASP A 322 22.21 20.69 18.62
CA ASP A 322 22.68 20.83 19.99
C ASP A 322 22.27 19.61 20.84
N ASP A 323 21.07 19.06 20.64
CA ASP A 323 20.61 17.84 21.29
C ASP A 323 21.42 16.60 20.91
N ILE A 324 21.79 16.45 19.63
CA ILE A 324 22.66 15.35 19.17
C ILE A 324 24.04 15.44 19.82
N ILE A 325 24.61 16.65 19.91
CA ILE A 325 25.88 16.88 20.61
C ILE A 325 25.75 16.50 22.09
N ASN A 326 24.67 16.97 22.74
CA ASN A 326 24.43 16.66 24.15
C ASN A 326 24.29 15.15 24.39
N LEU A 327 23.58 14.44 23.50
CA LEU A 327 23.45 12.98 23.51
C LEU A 327 24.80 12.29 23.33
N ALA A 328 25.60 12.72 22.36
CA ALA A 328 26.88 12.10 22.03
C ALA A 328 27.98 12.32 23.09
N ILE A 329 27.99 13.46 23.78
CA ILE A 329 29.00 13.78 24.83
C ILE A 329 28.61 13.18 26.19
N GLY A 330 27.32 12.90 26.37
CA GLY A 330 26.78 12.54 27.67
C GLY A 330 26.95 11.07 28.03
N ASP A 331 26.45 10.69 29.21
CA ASP A 331 26.44 9.29 29.66
C ASP A 331 25.77 8.36 28.64
N ASN A 332 26.54 7.39 28.15
CA ASN A 332 26.08 6.33 27.26
C ASN A 332 24.88 5.59 27.85
N TRP A 333 24.05 5.04 26.97
CA TRP A 333 22.99 4.15 27.41
C TRP A 333 23.62 2.88 28.02
N LYS A 334 23.31 2.61 29.30
CA LYS A 334 23.89 1.50 30.07
C LYS A 334 23.26 0.13 29.79
N GLY A 335 22.46 0.04 28.73
CA GLY A 335 21.78 -1.20 28.34
C GLY A 335 20.40 -1.39 29.00
N GLN A 336 19.96 -2.65 29.02
CA GLN A 336 18.60 -3.05 29.35
C GLN A 336 18.32 -2.93 30.86
N GLY A 337 17.51 -1.94 31.21
CA GLY A 337 16.77 -1.85 32.47
C GLY A 337 15.27 -1.69 32.17
N PRO A 338 14.40 -1.45 33.19
CA PRO A 338 13.05 -0.94 32.91
C PRO A 338 13.15 0.32 32.03
N PHE A 339 12.12 0.59 31.21
CA PHE A 339 12.12 1.68 30.23
C PHE A 339 12.77 2.95 30.83
N PRO A 340 13.96 3.38 30.34
CA PRO A 340 14.70 4.44 30.95
C PRO A 340 13.90 5.72 30.73
N MET A 341 13.36 6.25 31.81
CA MET A 341 12.78 7.58 31.85
C MET A 341 13.92 8.59 31.91
N GLY A 342 14.11 9.37 30.84
CA GLY A 342 15.14 10.40 30.78
C GLY A 342 15.68 10.62 29.37
N ARG A 343 16.98 10.94 29.29
CA ARG A 343 17.62 11.41 28.06
C ARG A 343 17.50 10.47 26.86
N TRP A 344 17.44 9.15 27.10
CA TRP A 344 17.46 8.12 26.06
C TRP A 344 16.06 7.69 25.62
N SER A 345 15.00 8.08 26.34
CA SER A 345 13.63 7.59 26.09
C SER A 345 13.21 7.81 24.63
N ARG A 346 13.43 9.04 24.13
CA ARG A 346 13.04 9.42 22.77
C ARG A 346 13.87 8.71 21.71
N VAL A 347 15.18 8.61 21.89
CA VAL A 347 16.09 7.92 20.96
C VAL A 347 15.71 6.45 20.82
N LEU A 348 15.49 5.75 21.95
CA LEU A 348 15.15 4.33 21.95
C LEU A 348 13.76 4.06 21.36
N LEU A 349 12.77 4.92 21.67
CA LEU A 349 11.44 4.84 21.06
C LEU A 349 11.50 5.09 19.55
N LEU A 350 12.22 6.12 19.11
CA LEU A 350 12.39 6.38 17.68
C LEU A 350 13.06 5.20 16.99
N GLN A 351 14.13 4.66 17.58
CA GLN A 351 14.83 3.49 17.03
C GLN A 351 13.89 2.29 16.86
N GLN A 352 13.09 1.97 17.88
CA GLN A 352 12.10 0.90 17.78
C GLN A 352 11.07 1.16 16.68
N MET A 353 10.54 2.39 16.59
CA MET A 353 9.54 2.74 15.58
C MET A 353 10.12 2.78 14.16
N LEU A 354 11.40 3.12 14.00
CA LEU A 354 12.10 3.06 12.72
C LEU A 354 12.28 1.59 12.27
N ILE A 355 12.60 0.67 13.20
CA ILE A 355 12.59 -0.76 12.89
C ILE A 355 11.20 -1.24 12.47
N ASP A 356 10.13 -0.78 13.13
CA ASP A 356 8.77 -1.11 12.71
C ASP A 356 8.48 -0.56 11.29
N ALA A 357 9.08 0.57 10.93
CA ALA A 357 9.00 1.12 9.57
C ALA A 357 9.77 0.26 8.57
N GLU A 358 10.93 -0.30 8.93
CA GLU A 358 11.60 -1.29 8.10
C GLU A 358 10.80 -2.59 7.96
N ASP A 359 10.16 -3.07 9.02
CA ASP A 359 9.30 -4.26 8.99
C ASP A 359 8.08 -4.05 8.09
N LEU A 360 7.57 -2.82 8.02
CA LEU A 360 6.53 -2.43 7.07
C LEU A 360 7.10 -2.29 5.65
N LEU A 361 8.17 -1.51 5.47
CA LEU A 361 8.73 -1.13 4.17
C LEU A 361 9.62 -2.22 3.55
N ASP A 362 10.01 -3.28 4.26
CA ASP A 362 10.77 -4.42 3.74
C ASP A 362 10.39 -5.70 4.50
N PRO A 363 9.16 -6.22 4.33
CA PRO A 363 8.65 -7.36 5.09
C PRO A 363 9.27 -8.70 4.65
N THR A 364 10.05 -8.68 3.57
CA THR A 364 10.75 -9.85 3.02
C THR A 364 12.25 -9.84 3.34
N TYR A 365 12.74 -8.82 4.05
CA TYR A 365 14.15 -8.69 4.43
C TYR A 365 15.10 -8.70 3.23
N VAL A 366 14.68 -8.11 2.10
CA VAL A 366 15.46 -8.12 0.86
C VAL A 366 16.58 -7.09 0.94
N ARG A 367 16.31 -5.91 1.53
CA ARG A 367 17.30 -4.84 1.66
C ARG A 367 17.97 -4.86 3.03
N VAL A 368 17.17 -5.06 4.08
CA VAL A 368 17.68 -5.09 5.46
C VAL A 368 17.49 -6.48 6.03
N PRO A 369 18.57 -7.25 6.23
CA PRO A 369 18.49 -8.57 6.85
C PRO A 369 17.88 -8.51 8.24
N LYS A 370 17.08 -9.53 8.60
CA LYS A 370 16.43 -9.63 9.92
C LYS A 370 17.41 -9.47 11.10
N ALA A 371 18.64 -9.95 10.95
CA ALA A 371 19.68 -9.86 11.98
C ALA A 371 20.11 -8.41 12.30
N ARG A 372 19.90 -7.45 11.38
CA ARG A 372 20.20 -6.03 11.62
C ARG A 372 19.07 -5.29 12.34
N ARG A 373 17.87 -5.85 12.39
CA ARG A 373 16.66 -5.21 12.96
C ARG A 373 16.55 -5.41 14.47
N THR A 374 17.61 -5.03 15.18
CA THR A 374 17.70 -5.26 16.63
C THR A 374 17.11 -4.07 17.37
N ARG A 375 15.97 -4.28 18.04
CA ARG A 375 15.38 -3.26 18.93
C ARG A 375 16.25 -3.15 20.18
N LEU A 376 16.79 -1.98 20.47
CA LEU A 376 17.63 -1.77 21.65
C LEU A 376 16.83 -1.98 22.94
N MET A 377 15.57 -1.55 22.91
CA MET A 377 14.65 -1.73 24.02
C MET A 377 13.25 -2.02 23.48
N PRO A 378 12.87 -3.30 23.38
CA PRO A 378 11.55 -3.67 22.88
C PRO A 378 10.48 -3.31 23.91
N ILE A 379 9.63 -2.36 23.58
CA ILE A 379 8.39 -2.07 24.32
C ILE A 379 7.24 -2.74 23.59
N GLU A 380 6.43 -3.49 24.32
CA GLU A 380 5.21 -4.04 23.77
C GLU A 380 4.13 -2.96 23.71
N TYR A 381 3.62 -2.72 22.51
CA TYR A 381 2.42 -1.92 22.24
C TYR A 381 1.54 -2.64 21.23
N GLY A 382 0.28 -2.21 21.15
CA GLY A 382 -0.72 -2.79 20.28
C GLY A 382 -0.25 -2.90 18.83
N PRO A 383 -0.63 -3.98 18.12
CA PRO A 383 -0.17 -4.20 16.77
C PRO A 383 -0.62 -3.07 15.86
N LEU A 384 0.22 -2.75 14.87
CA LEU A 384 -0.14 -1.83 13.80
C LEU A 384 -1.43 -2.32 13.09
N PRO A 385 -2.42 -1.44 12.86
CA PRO A 385 -3.66 -1.82 12.22
C PRO A 385 -3.39 -2.35 10.81
N ALA A 386 -4.06 -3.45 10.44
CA ALA A 386 -3.97 -4.09 9.13
C ALA A 386 -2.57 -4.55 8.66
N LEU A 387 -1.56 -4.61 9.54
CA LEU A 387 -0.18 -4.97 9.18
C LEU A 387 -0.08 -6.33 8.48
N SER A 388 -0.79 -7.34 9.00
CA SER A 388 -0.74 -8.70 8.46
C SER A 388 -1.32 -8.80 7.04
N GLU A 389 -2.37 -8.03 6.75
CA GLU A 389 -2.97 -7.95 5.42
C GLU A 389 -2.03 -7.25 4.44
N TYR A 390 -1.43 -6.14 4.86
CA TYR A 390 -0.44 -5.41 4.10
C TYR A 390 0.76 -6.30 3.72
N GLN A 391 1.35 -7.00 4.70
CA GLN A 391 2.46 -7.92 4.46
C GLN A 391 2.08 -9.07 3.51
N ARG A 392 0.89 -9.66 3.68
CA ARG A 392 0.38 -10.72 2.80
C ARG A 392 0.31 -10.26 1.35
N LYS A 393 -0.15 -9.04 1.13
CA LYS A 393 -0.30 -8.44 -0.21
C LYS A 393 1.05 -8.07 -0.83
N LEU A 394 1.98 -7.50 -0.07
CA LEU A 394 3.34 -7.27 -0.55
C LEU A 394 4.02 -8.57 -0.97
N ARG A 395 3.85 -9.66 -0.22
CA ARG A 395 4.35 -10.98 -0.62
C ARG A 395 3.75 -11.47 -1.94
N ARG A 396 2.46 -11.19 -2.20
CA ARG A 396 1.82 -11.50 -3.49
C ARG A 396 2.43 -10.69 -4.63
N LEU A 397 2.67 -9.40 -4.43
CA LEU A 397 3.30 -8.51 -5.43
C LEU A 397 4.78 -8.87 -5.70
N ALA A 398 5.52 -9.28 -4.66
CA ALA A 398 6.89 -9.73 -4.82
C ALA A 398 6.96 -11.01 -5.66
N ARG A 399 6.06 -11.97 -5.38
CA ARG A 399 5.92 -13.21 -6.17
C ARG A 399 5.49 -12.93 -7.60
N SER A 400 4.60 -11.96 -7.84
CA SER A 400 4.15 -11.66 -9.20
C SER A 400 5.24 -11.06 -10.09
N THR A 401 6.30 -10.48 -9.50
CA THR A 401 7.44 -9.91 -10.21
C THR A 401 8.49 -10.95 -10.59
N THR A 402 8.56 -12.09 -9.89
CA THR A 402 9.59 -13.13 -10.12
C THR A 402 9.31 -14.02 -11.34
N ILE A 403 8.51 -13.52 -12.28
CA ILE A 403 7.69 -14.30 -13.20
C ILE A 403 8.07 -13.91 -14.65
N GLY A 404 8.69 -14.75 -15.49
CA GLY A 404 8.87 -16.20 -15.39
C GLY A 404 7.56 -16.96 -15.64
N GLU A 405 6.59 -16.85 -14.73
CA GLU A 405 5.35 -17.60 -14.77
C GLU A 405 4.24 -16.98 -15.65
N TYR A 406 4.36 -15.71 -16.08
CA TYR A 406 3.44 -15.07 -17.03
C TYR A 406 3.78 -15.56 -18.43
N SER A 407 5.07 -15.85 -18.67
CA SER A 407 5.51 -16.58 -19.85
C SER A 407 5.04 -18.04 -19.82
N ARG A 408 4.96 -18.70 -18.64
CA ARG A 408 4.33 -20.03 -18.51
C ARG A 408 2.82 -20.00 -18.72
N SER A 409 2.12 -19.01 -18.18
CA SER A 409 0.69 -18.79 -18.42
C SER A 409 0.40 -18.48 -19.89
N LEU A 410 1.21 -17.63 -20.54
CA LEU A 410 1.12 -17.39 -21.99
C LEU A 410 1.44 -18.65 -22.80
N ASN A 411 2.37 -19.49 -22.35
CA ASN A 411 2.62 -20.80 -22.96
C ASN A 411 1.43 -21.76 -22.78
N ASP A 412 0.74 -21.72 -21.64
CA ASP A 412 -0.48 -22.50 -21.41
C ASP A 412 -1.67 -21.95 -22.20
N VAL A 413 -1.78 -20.63 -22.39
CA VAL A 413 -2.75 -20.02 -23.32
C VAL A 413 -2.42 -20.38 -24.76
N SER A 414 -1.13 -20.47 -25.14
CA SER A 414 -0.71 -20.94 -26.46
C SER A 414 -1.03 -22.43 -26.66
N LYS A 415 -0.88 -23.25 -25.62
CA LYS A 415 -1.27 -24.68 -25.63
C LYS A 415 -2.79 -24.82 -25.67
N TRP A 416 -3.52 -23.99 -24.94
CA TRP A 416 -4.98 -23.97 -24.96
C TRP A 416 -5.50 -23.50 -26.31
N SER A 417 -4.92 -22.46 -26.91
CA SER A 417 -5.19 -22.01 -28.28
C SER A 417 -4.96 -23.13 -29.29
N LYS A 418 -3.83 -23.86 -29.20
CA LYS A 418 -3.55 -25.05 -30.03
C LYS A 418 -4.52 -26.20 -29.77
N SER A 419 -4.97 -26.37 -28.53
CA SER A 419 -5.97 -27.37 -28.15
C SER A 419 -7.36 -27.01 -28.69
N VAL A 420 -7.77 -25.74 -28.62
CA VAL A 420 -9.05 -25.27 -29.14
C VAL A 420 -9.07 -25.31 -30.68
N SER A 421 -7.97 -24.99 -31.35
CA SER A 421 -7.87 -25.19 -32.81
C SER A 421 -7.92 -26.67 -33.21
N SER A 422 -7.43 -27.59 -32.36
CA SER A 422 -7.56 -29.04 -32.61
C SER A 422 -8.97 -29.57 -32.32
N ILE A 423 -9.71 -28.95 -31.39
CA ILE A 423 -11.10 -29.28 -31.10
C ILE A 423 -12.01 -28.80 -32.22
N ASP A 424 -11.74 -27.63 -32.82
CA ASP A 424 -12.50 -27.15 -33.99
C ASP A 424 -12.30 -28.07 -35.20
N GLU A 425 -11.09 -28.60 -35.45
CA GLU A 425 -10.89 -29.53 -36.56
C GLU A 425 -11.57 -30.89 -36.31
N ALA A 426 -11.48 -31.44 -35.10
CA ALA A 426 -12.15 -32.69 -34.74
C ALA A 426 -13.69 -32.54 -34.70
N GLN A 427 -14.21 -31.39 -34.27
CA GLN A 427 -15.64 -31.08 -34.32
C GLN A 427 -16.11 -30.79 -35.74
N LEU A 428 -15.32 -30.11 -36.59
CA LEU A 428 -15.60 -29.96 -38.02
C LEU A 428 -15.58 -31.30 -38.75
N GLU A 429 -14.67 -32.20 -38.41
CA GLU A 429 -14.58 -33.56 -38.97
C GLU A 429 -15.74 -34.43 -38.49
N ALA A 430 -16.13 -34.33 -37.21
CA ALA A 430 -17.31 -34.99 -36.66
C ALA A 430 -18.61 -34.43 -37.27
N MET A 431 -18.70 -33.11 -37.49
CA MET A 431 -19.83 -32.46 -38.17
C MET A 431 -19.86 -32.82 -39.66
N ARG A 432 -18.73 -32.91 -40.36
CA ARG A 432 -18.64 -33.43 -41.74
C ARG A 432 -19.09 -34.88 -41.81
N LYS A 433 -18.68 -35.73 -40.87
CA LYS A 433 -19.12 -37.13 -40.77
C LYS A 433 -20.61 -37.25 -40.42
N HIS A 434 -21.16 -36.35 -39.61
CA HIS A 434 -22.58 -36.34 -39.30
C HIS A 434 -23.44 -35.79 -40.46
N LEU A 435 -22.94 -34.78 -41.18
CA LEU A 435 -23.63 -34.17 -42.32
C LEU A 435 -23.51 -34.98 -43.61
N GLY A 436 -22.48 -35.83 -43.75
CA GLY A 436 -22.39 -36.83 -44.82
C GLY A 436 -23.33 -38.02 -44.63
N GLY A 437 -23.97 -38.16 -43.46
CA GLY A 437 -24.81 -39.32 -43.12
C GLY A 437 -26.26 -39.00 -42.76
N GLN A 438 -26.66 -37.73 -42.64
CA GLN A 438 -28.03 -37.38 -42.21
C GLN A 438 -28.60 -36.20 -43.00
N SER A 439 -29.31 -36.54 -44.06
CA SER A 439 -30.48 -35.78 -44.47
C SER A 439 -31.50 -35.82 -43.34
N THR A 440 -31.72 -34.70 -42.63
CA THR A 440 -33.05 -34.12 -42.37
C THR A 440 -33.06 -33.03 -41.29
N LYS A 441 -33.77 -31.94 -41.63
CA LYS A 441 -34.68 -31.12 -40.81
C LYS A 441 -34.10 -30.28 -39.64
N THR A 442 -33.70 -29.07 -40.01
CA THR A 442 -33.84 -27.85 -39.19
C THR A 442 -35.31 -27.38 -39.11
N HIS A 443 -35.78 -27.00 -37.93
CA HIS A 443 -36.91 -26.08 -37.75
C HIS A 443 -36.41 -24.81 -37.03
N SER A 444 -36.28 -23.72 -37.80
CA SER A 444 -36.21 -22.35 -37.31
C SER A 444 -37.63 -21.78 -37.23
N SER A 445 -37.88 -20.99 -36.20
CA SER A 445 -39.11 -20.21 -35.99
C SER A 445 -38.75 -18.75 -36.26
N ARG A 446 -39.41 -18.11 -37.25
CA ARG A 446 -39.32 -16.68 -37.52
C ARG A 446 -40.61 -16.01 -37.03
N ALA A 447 -40.48 -14.95 -36.25
CA ALA A 447 -41.58 -14.05 -35.91
C ALA A 447 -41.64 -12.90 -36.93
N ASN A 448 -42.87 -12.51 -37.27
CA ASN A 448 -43.23 -11.37 -38.08
C ASN A 448 -43.04 -10.04 -37.33
N GLY A 449 -42.75 -8.99 -38.09
CA GLY A 449 -42.49 -7.65 -37.59
C GLY A 449 -43.72 -6.79 -37.32
N LYS A 450 -43.45 -5.52 -37.00
CA LYS A 450 -44.35 -4.39 -37.17
C LYS A 450 -43.52 -3.11 -37.32
N ALA A 451 -43.75 -2.40 -38.41
CA ALA A 451 -43.36 -1.01 -38.60
C ALA A 451 -44.39 -0.10 -37.90
N VAL A 452 -43.92 0.97 -37.26
CA VAL A 452 -44.72 2.17 -36.94
C VAL A 452 -43.87 3.41 -37.21
N HIS A 453 -44.59 4.38 -37.73
CA HIS A 453 -44.27 5.69 -38.24
C HIS A 453 -43.90 6.71 -37.14
N GLU A 454 -43.18 7.75 -37.56
CA GLU A 454 -43.33 9.18 -37.18
C GLU A 454 -42.58 9.87 -36.02
N SER A 455 -42.12 11.07 -36.40
CA SER A 455 -42.03 12.33 -35.62
C SER A 455 -40.73 12.71 -34.89
N ARG A 456 -39.85 13.36 -35.64
CA ARG A 456 -39.48 14.80 -35.50
C ARG A 456 -39.92 15.49 -34.20
N HIS A 457 -38.97 15.93 -33.37
CA HIS A 457 -39.05 17.23 -32.68
C HIS A 457 -37.66 17.72 -32.26
N GLU A 458 -37.48 19.02 -32.48
CA GLU A 458 -36.37 19.89 -32.08
C GLU A 458 -36.32 20.05 -30.55
N MET A 459 -35.11 20.03 -29.99
CA MET A 459 -34.51 21.08 -29.14
C MET A 459 -33.02 20.82 -28.95
#